data_AF-A0A8S3XEJ0-F1
#
_entry.id   AF-A0A8S3XEJ0-F1
#
_cell.length_a   1.000
_cell.length_b   1.000
_cell.length_c   1.000
_cell.angle_alpha   90.00
_cell.angle_beta   90.00
_cell.angle_gamma   90.00
#
_symmetry.space_group_name_H-M   'P 1'
#
loop_
_entity.id
_entity.type
_entity.pdbx_description
1 polymer ?
#
loop_
_entity_poly.entity_id
_entity_poly.type
_entity_poly.pdbx_seq_one_letter_code
_entity_poly.pdbx_strand_id
1 'polypeptide(L)'
;MQERAQIASRYEVWQSIVEVQRWWRNFNGPHAVLDPKTIKNCHSKLMKTGSVADSKRTGRPSTSRSKENIKIVREMFTKSPYKSTCQAARESGLTRHTVMTSLKSISFRPWKPRYCHEITPEDCDRRIEYGEIMLRWHGDCSELFDNIIWTDEAIFHVGGFVNCHNCHYWAEFDPK
;
A
#
# COMPACT_ATOMS: atom_id res chain seq x y z
N MET A 1 -19.32 -12.74 20.00
CA MET A 1 -18.70 -14.07 19.87
C MET A 1 -18.96 -14.94 21.09
N GLN A 2 -18.79 -14.39 22.31
CA GLN A 2 -19.05 -15.08 23.58
C GLN A 2 -20.47 -15.66 23.67
N GLU A 3 -21.51 -14.90 23.30
CA GLU A 3 -22.90 -15.38 23.32
C GLU A 3 -23.14 -16.61 22.42
N ARG A 4 -22.64 -16.60 21.18
CA ARG A 4 -22.79 -17.73 20.25
C ARG A 4 -22.05 -18.98 20.74
N ALA A 5 -20.91 -18.79 21.40
CA ALA A 5 -20.17 -19.87 22.03
C ALA A 5 -20.91 -20.45 23.24
N GLN A 6 -21.51 -19.60 24.08
CA GLN A 6 -22.35 -20.02 25.20
C GLN A 6 -23.59 -20.78 24.73
N ILE A 7 -24.25 -20.31 23.66
CA ILE A 7 -25.40 -21.02 23.06
C ILE A 7 -24.98 -22.43 22.60
N ALA A 8 -23.85 -22.54 21.90
CA ALA A 8 -23.36 -23.82 21.40
C ALA A 8 -22.95 -24.78 22.53
N SER A 9 -22.27 -24.28 23.58
CA SER A 9 -21.87 -25.11 24.73
C SER A 9 -23.05 -25.56 25.57
N ARG A 10 -24.05 -24.70 25.78
CA ARG A 10 -25.29 -25.05 26.50
C ARG A 10 -26.10 -26.09 25.74
N TYR A 11 -26.18 -25.97 24.42
CA TYR A 11 -26.85 -26.97 23.60
C TYR A 11 -26.16 -28.34 23.65
N GLU A 12 -24.82 -28.37 23.69
CA GLU A 12 -24.06 -29.62 23.85
C GLU A 12 -24.37 -30.34 25.16
N VAL A 13 -24.48 -29.59 26.26
CA VAL A 13 -24.75 -30.16 27.60
C VAL A 13 -26.21 -30.59 27.74
N TRP A 14 -27.17 -29.79 27.28
CA TRP A 14 -28.60 -30.05 27.52
C TRP A 14 -29.27 -30.86 26.42
N GLN A 15 -28.70 -30.91 25.22
CA GLN A 15 -29.28 -31.58 24.03
C GLN A 15 -30.75 -31.20 23.76
N SER A 16 -31.19 -30.03 24.25
CA SER A 16 -32.57 -29.57 24.19
C SER A 16 -32.62 -28.10 23.77
N ILE A 17 -33.28 -27.86 22.63
CA ILE A 17 -33.47 -26.50 22.07
C ILE A 17 -34.30 -25.64 23.03
N VAL A 18 -35.32 -26.24 23.64
CA VAL A 18 -36.27 -25.53 24.52
C VAL A 18 -35.57 -25.02 25.77
N GLU A 19 -34.68 -25.82 26.37
CA GLU A 19 -33.91 -25.43 27.55
C GLU A 19 -32.94 -24.30 27.24
N VAL A 20 -32.26 -24.34 26.09
CA VAL A 20 -31.39 -23.25 25.63
C VAL A 20 -32.19 -21.95 25.40
N GLN A 21 -33.38 -22.04 24.81
CA GLN A 21 -34.25 -20.88 24.60
C GLN A 21 -34.84 -20.31 25.89
N ARG A 22 -35.15 -21.16 26.88
CA ARG A 22 -35.60 -20.73 28.20
C ARG A 22 -34.49 -20.01 28.95
N TRP A 23 -33.29 -20.61 28.97
CA TRP A 23 -32.10 -19.97 29.55
C TRP A 23 -31.82 -18.61 28.90
N TRP A 24 -31.85 -18.54 27.57
CA TRP A 24 -31.62 -17.30 26.83
C TRP A 24 -32.64 -16.20 27.19
N ARG A 25 -33.93 -16.55 27.33
CA ARG A 25 -34.98 -15.62 27.78
C ARG A 25 -34.82 -15.19 29.23
N ASN A 26 -34.38 -16.09 30.10
CA ASN A 26 -34.13 -15.75 31.50
C ASN A 26 -32.94 -14.78 31.66
N PHE A 27 -31.93 -14.90 30.80
CA PHE A 27 -30.73 -14.07 30.86
C PHE A 27 -30.90 -12.73 30.13
N ASN A 28 -31.55 -12.71 28.95
CA ASN A 28 -31.68 -11.53 28.08
C ASN A 28 -33.08 -10.88 28.08
N GLY A 29 -34.01 -11.42 28.86
CA GLY A 29 -35.37 -10.92 29.02
C GLY A 29 -36.42 -11.59 28.12
N PRO A 30 -37.72 -11.32 28.37
CA PRO A 30 -38.84 -12.07 27.78
C PRO A 30 -38.92 -11.99 26.25
N HIS A 31 -38.42 -10.90 25.67
CA HIS A 31 -38.47 -10.63 24.23
C HIS A 31 -37.25 -11.17 23.46
N ALA A 32 -36.27 -11.77 24.14
CA ALA A 32 -35.08 -12.32 23.50
C ALA A 32 -35.41 -13.65 22.81
N VAL A 33 -35.86 -13.57 21.54
CA VAL A 33 -36.19 -14.76 20.74
C VAL A 33 -34.93 -15.30 20.08
N LEU A 34 -34.61 -16.57 20.36
CA LEU A 34 -33.50 -17.28 19.73
C LEU A 34 -34.04 -18.32 18.76
N ASP A 35 -33.73 -18.16 17.47
CA ASP A 35 -34.17 -19.08 16.41
C ASP A 35 -33.52 -20.48 16.61
N PRO A 36 -34.30 -21.58 16.65
CA PRO A 36 -33.78 -22.96 16.68
C PRO A 36 -32.69 -23.23 15.66
N LYS A 37 -32.78 -22.65 14.45
CA LYS A 37 -31.78 -22.81 13.40
C LYS A 37 -30.44 -22.19 13.78
N THR A 38 -30.48 -21.07 14.50
CA THR A 38 -29.27 -20.40 15.01
C THR A 38 -28.55 -21.27 16.04
N ILE A 39 -29.29 -21.93 16.95
CA ILE A 39 -28.72 -22.86 17.95
C ILE A 39 -28.02 -24.03 17.26
N LYS A 40 -28.73 -24.72 16.35
CA LYS A 40 -28.17 -25.85 15.58
C LYS A 40 -26.97 -25.44 14.75
N ASN A 41 -27.01 -24.27 14.10
CA ASN A 41 -25.90 -23.77 13.29
C ASN A 41 -24.68 -23.42 14.15
N CYS A 42 -24.88 -22.81 15.33
CA CYS A 42 -23.78 -22.49 16.23
C CYS A 42 -23.10 -23.77 16.75
N HIS A 43 -23.89 -24.76 17.17
CA HIS A 43 -23.39 -26.07 17.59
C HIS A 43 -22.66 -26.81 16.46
N SER A 44 -23.29 -26.89 15.28
CA SER A 44 -22.68 -27.54 14.11
C SER A 44 -21.37 -26.87 13.67
N LYS A 45 -21.29 -25.53 13.74
CA LYS A 45 -20.05 -24.79 13.47
C LYS A 45 -18.98 -25.09 14.52
N LEU A 46 -19.36 -25.10 15.80
CA LEU A 46 -18.45 -25.43 16.89
C LEU A 46 -17.87 -26.85 16.72
N MET A 47 -18.71 -27.84 16.45
CA MET A 47 -18.25 -29.24 16.27
C MET A 47 -17.40 -29.44 15.02
N LYS A 48 -17.67 -28.73 13.92
CA LYS A 48 -16.92 -28.88 12.66
C LYS A 48 -15.60 -28.12 12.62
N THR A 49 -15.55 -26.91 13.18
CA THR A 49 -14.41 -25.98 13.03
C THR A 49 -13.75 -25.58 14.33
N GLY A 50 -14.27 -26.04 15.48
CA GLY A 50 -13.79 -25.62 16.81
C GLY A 50 -14.10 -24.15 17.14
N SER A 51 -14.84 -23.45 16.29
CA SER A 51 -15.12 -22.02 16.42
C SER A 51 -16.54 -21.68 15.97
N VAL A 52 -17.12 -20.65 16.59
CA VAL A 52 -18.42 -20.07 16.21
C VAL A 52 -18.24 -18.73 15.50
N ALA A 53 -17.01 -18.37 15.14
CA ALA A 53 -16.71 -17.20 14.34
C ALA A 53 -17.31 -17.33 12.94
N ASP A 54 -17.61 -16.18 12.33
CA ASP A 54 -18.04 -16.17 10.94
C ASP A 54 -16.87 -16.52 10.03
N SER A 55 -17.11 -17.42 9.08
CA SER A 55 -16.12 -17.80 8.09
C SER A 55 -15.74 -16.59 7.23
N LYS A 56 -14.47 -16.54 6.81
CA LYS A 56 -13.99 -15.48 5.92
C LYS A 56 -14.84 -15.46 4.66
N ARG A 57 -15.53 -14.34 4.44
CA ARG A 57 -16.32 -14.15 3.21
C ARG A 57 -15.36 -13.98 2.04
N THR A 58 -15.59 -14.72 0.97
CA THR A 58 -14.78 -14.68 -0.26
C THR A 58 -14.96 -13.38 -1.07
N GLY A 59 -16.03 -12.62 -0.78
CA GLY A 59 -16.31 -11.36 -1.46
C GLY A 59 -16.59 -11.52 -2.96
N ARG A 60 -16.79 -10.41 -3.66
CA ARG A 60 -16.94 -10.40 -5.12
C ARG A 60 -15.57 -10.56 -5.79
N PRO A 61 -15.40 -11.50 -6.74
CA PRO A 61 -14.17 -11.59 -7.52
C PRO A 61 -13.88 -10.28 -8.26
N SER A 62 -12.65 -9.79 -8.16
CA SER A 62 -12.22 -8.63 -8.92
C SER A 62 -11.82 -9.06 -10.32
N THR A 63 -12.52 -8.55 -11.35
CA THR A 63 -12.18 -8.78 -12.76
C THR A 63 -10.89 -8.05 -13.15
N SER A 64 -10.60 -6.92 -12.52
CA SER A 64 -9.36 -6.16 -12.77
C SER A 64 -8.11 -6.87 -12.24
N ARG A 65 -8.17 -7.50 -11.05
CA ARG A 65 -7.06 -8.26 -10.44
C ARG A 65 -7.03 -9.74 -10.84
N SER A 66 -7.45 -10.09 -12.05
CA SER A 66 -7.27 -11.45 -12.54
C SER A 66 -5.78 -11.81 -12.56
N LYS A 67 -5.42 -13.07 -12.26
CA LYS A 67 -4.03 -13.52 -12.28
C LYS A 67 -3.38 -13.29 -13.65
N GLU A 68 -4.18 -13.40 -14.71
CA GLU A 68 -3.75 -13.18 -16.09
C GLU A 68 -3.39 -11.73 -16.36
N ASN A 69 -4.25 -10.78 -15.98
CA ASN A 69 -3.98 -9.35 -16.15
C ASN A 69 -2.74 -8.92 -15.38
N ILE A 70 -2.55 -9.46 -14.17
CA ILE A 70 -1.38 -9.18 -13.35
C ILE A 70 -0.11 -9.70 -14.03
N LYS A 71 -0.16 -10.90 -14.62
CA LYS A 71 0.96 -11.49 -15.35
C LYS A 71 1.34 -10.67 -16.58
N ILE A 72 0.36 -10.30 -17.40
CA ILE A 72 0.57 -9.44 -18.58
C ILE A 72 1.23 -8.11 -18.17
N VAL A 73 0.67 -7.42 -17.18
CA VAL A 73 1.22 -6.15 -16.70
C VAL A 73 2.64 -6.34 -16.16
N ARG A 74 2.88 -7.38 -15.35
CA ARG A 74 4.22 -7.68 -14.84
C ARG A 74 5.23 -7.85 -15.98
N GLU A 75 4.92 -8.70 -16.97
CA GLU A 75 5.82 -8.95 -18.10
C GLU A 75 6.12 -7.68 -18.90
N MET A 76 5.12 -6.81 -19.11
CA MET A 76 5.31 -5.54 -19.83
C MET A 76 6.29 -4.60 -19.11
N PHE A 77 6.15 -4.46 -17.79
CA PHE A 77 7.01 -3.57 -16.99
C PHE A 77 8.37 -4.19 -16.68
N THR A 78 8.48 -5.52 -16.63
CA THR A 78 9.78 -6.20 -16.57
C THR A 78 10.57 -6.01 -17.87
N LYS A 79 9.91 -6.06 -19.04
CA LYS A 79 10.57 -5.80 -20.34
C LYS A 79 10.92 -4.33 -20.55
N SER A 80 10.09 -3.41 -20.05
CA SER A 80 10.24 -1.97 -20.26
C SER A 80 9.80 -1.20 -19.01
N PRO A 81 10.71 -0.98 -18.03
CA PRO A 81 10.36 -0.36 -16.76
C PRO A 81 9.98 1.13 -16.88
N TYR A 82 10.44 1.82 -17.92
CA TYR A 82 10.14 3.25 -18.18
C TYR A 82 8.76 3.49 -18.81
N LYS A 83 8.00 2.43 -19.09
CA LYS A 83 6.75 2.53 -19.82
C LYS A 83 5.71 3.32 -19.02
N SER A 84 4.95 4.18 -19.68
CA SER A 84 3.84 4.89 -19.02
C SER A 84 2.66 3.95 -18.78
N THR A 85 1.89 4.19 -17.71
CA THR A 85 0.65 3.43 -17.45
C THR A 85 -0.39 3.60 -18.56
N CYS A 86 -0.39 4.74 -19.25
CA CYS A 86 -1.26 4.98 -20.41
C CYS A 86 -0.84 4.15 -21.63
N GLN A 87 0.46 4.07 -21.90
CA GLN A 87 0.99 3.23 -22.99
C GLN A 87 0.73 1.75 -22.70
N ALA A 88 1.01 1.30 -21.47
CA ALA A 88 0.75 -0.08 -21.07
C ALA A 88 -0.74 -0.45 -21.19
N ALA A 89 -1.65 0.48 -20.88
CA ALA A 89 -3.09 0.29 -21.07
C ALA A 89 -3.46 0.12 -22.56
N ARG A 90 -2.93 0.99 -23.44
CA ARG A 90 -3.16 0.88 -24.90
C ARG A 90 -2.65 -0.44 -25.49
N GLU A 91 -1.47 -0.87 -25.10
CA GLU A 91 -0.84 -2.10 -25.63
C GLU A 91 -1.51 -3.38 -25.11
N SER A 92 -1.98 -3.40 -23.86
CA SER A 92 -2.64 -4.57 -23.25
C SER A 92 -4.14 -4.65 -23.49
N GLY A 93 -4.77 -3.57 -24.01
CA GLY A 93 -6.22 -3.44 -24.10
C GLY A 93 -6.91 -3.28 -22.73
N LEU A 94 -6.15 -3.13 -21.65
CA LEU A 94 -6.68 -2.94 -20.31
C LEU A 94 -6.98 -1.46 -20.04
N THR A 95 -7.87 -1.19 -19.09
CA THR A 95 -8.04 0.17 -18.59
C THR A 95 -6.83 0.59 -17.76
N ARG A 96 -6.49 1.89 -17.79
CA ARG A 96 -5.40 2.46 -16.97
C ARG A 96 -5.56 2.13 -15.48
N HIS A 97 -6.79 2.12 -14.97
CA HIS A 97 -7.10 1.73 -13.59
C HIS A 97 -6.67 0.28 -13.29
N THR A 98 -6.90 -0.63 -14.23
CA THR A 98 -6.52 -2.05 -14.09
C THR A 98 -5.02 -2.20 -14.04
N VAL A 99 -4.30 -1.55 -14.96
CA VAL A 99 -2.82 -1.54 -14.97
C VAL A 99 -2.27 -1.02 -13.64
N MET A 100 -2.77 0.11 -13.15
CA MET A 100 -2.33 0.71 -11.88
C MET A 100 -2.62 -0.20 -10.68
N THR A 101 -3.78 -0.87 -10.68
CA THR A 101 -4.15 -1.80 -9.60
C THR A 101 -3.29 -3.06 -9.62
N SER A 102 -2.97 -3.57 -10.81
CA SER A 102 -2.06 -4.71 -10.98
C SER A 102 -0.64 -4.37 -10.52
N LEU A 103 -0.12 -3.20 -10.87
CA LEU A 103 1.18 -2.71 -10.40
C LEU A 103 1.24 -2.65 -8.87
N LYS A 104 0.19 -2.11 -8.23
CA LYS A 104 0.07 -2.09 -6.77
C LYS A 104 0.04 -3.49 -6.15
N SER A 105 -0.61 -4.47 -6.80
CA SER A 105 -0.66 -5.84 -6.28
C SER A 105 0.68 -6.59 -6.36
N ILE A 106 1.58 -6.16 -7.24
CA ILE A 106 2.93 -6.72 -7.36
C ILE A 106 3.99 -5.84 -6.69
N SER A 107 3.57 -4.87 -5.88
CA SER A 107 4.45 -3.93 -5.18
C SER A 107 5.35 -3.07 -6.08
N PHE A 108 5.04 -2.94 -7.38
CA PHE A 108 5.77 -2.07 -8.28
C PHE A 108 5.39 -0.61 -7.99
N ARG A 109 6.40 0.22 -7.79
CA ARG A 109 6.25 1.66 -7.50
C ARG A 109 6.88 2.47 -8.62
N PRO A 110 6.30 3.63 -8.94
CA PRO A 110 6.97 4.58 -9.81
C PRO A 110 8.05 5.26 -8.99
N TRP A 111 9.22 5.32 -9.58
CA TRP A 111 10.34 6.00 -8.99
C TRP A 111 10.87 7.01 -9.99
N LYS A 112 11.52 8.04 -9.47
CA LYS A 112 12.05 9.14 -10.26
C LYS A 112 13.57 9.16 -10.09
N PRO A 113 14.35 9.04 -11.17
CA PRO A 113 15.79 9.09 -11.08
C PRO A 113 16.21 10.45 -10.54
N ARG A 114 17.16 10.45 -9.61
CA ARG A 114 17.81 11.66 -9.11
C ARG A 114 19.12 11.81 -9.87
N TYR A 115 19.22 12.88 -10.64
CA TYR A 115 20.49 13.25 -11.26
C TYR A 115 21.28 14.05 -10.24
N CYS A 116 22.33 13.43 -9.71
CA CYS A 116 23.31 14.10 -8.87
C CYS A 116 24.59 14.24 -9.69
N HIS A 117 25.28 15.37 -9.56
CA HIS A 117 26.65 15.46 -10.06
C HIS A 117 27.51 14.44 -9.33
N GLU A 118 28.39 13.77 -10.08
CA GLU A 118 29.42 12.95 -9.49
C GLU A 118 30.34 13.85 -8.65
N ILE A 119 30.58 13.46 -7.40
CA ILE A 119 31.46 14.19 -6.49
C ILE A 119 32.72 13.35 -6.36
N THR A 120 33.87 13.90 -6.76
CA THR A 120 35.15 13.23 -6.54
C THR A 120 35.61 13.40 -5.09
N PRO A 121 36.51 12.55 -4.58
CA PRO A 121 37.09 12.74 -3.25
C PRO A 121 37.71 14.13 -3.06
N GLU A 122 38.37 14.68 -4.07
CA GLU A 122 38.97 16.01 -4.03
C GLU A 122 37.91 17.12 -3.94
N ASP A 123 36.76 16.92 -4.57
CA ASP A 123 35.64 17.87 -4.46
C ASP A 123 35.02 17.85 -3.06
N CYS A 124 35.01 16.70 -2.38
CA CYS A 124 34.59 16.63 -0.97
C CYS A 124 35.49 17.53 -0.10
N ASP A 125 36.81 17.41 -0.24
CA ASP A 125 37.77 18.20 0.55
C ASP A 125 37.62 19.70 0.27
N ARG A 126 37.56 20.10 -1.01
CA ARG A 126 37.36 21.51 -1.39
C ARG A 126 36.05 22.09 -0.86
N ARG A 127 34.97 21.31 -0.87
CA ARG A 127 33.65 21.74 -0.36
C ARG A 127 33.68 21.94 1.14
N ILE A 128 34.37 21.06 1.88
CA ILE A 128 34.55 21.19 3.33
C ILE A 128 35.39 22.43 3.64
N GLU A 129 36.54 22.58 2.97
CA GLU A 129 37.43 23.74 3.14
C GLU A 129 36.68 25.06 2.87
N TYR A 130 35.93 25.13 1.77
CA TYR A 130 35.10 26.30 1.47
C TYR A 130 34.07 26.58 2.58
N GLY A 131 33.41 25.53 3.09
CA GLY A 131 32.45 25.65 4.18
C GLY A 131 33.08 26.19 5.47
N GLU A 132 34.27 25.71 5.83
CA GLU A 132 35.02 26.17 7.00
C GLU A 132 35.48 27.63 6.85
N ILE A 133 35.93 28.02 5.66
CA ILE A 133 36.31 29.41 5.35
C ILE A 133 35.10 30.34 5.50
N MET A 134 33.96 29.96 4.91
CA MET A 134 32.73 30.75 4.99
C MET A 134 32.22 30.90 6.43
N LEU A 135 32.28 29.82 7.21
CA LEU A 135 31.90 29.86 8.62
C LEU A 135 32.81 30.80 9.44
N ARG A 136 34.12 30.77 9.19
CA ARG A 136 35.06 31.68 9.86
C ARG A 136 34.79 33.13 9.50
N TRP A 137 34.67 33.44 8.21
CA TRP A 137 34.41 34.80 7.75
C TRP A 137 33.09 35.36 8.28
N HIS A 138 32.07 34.52 8.43
CA HIS A 138 30.81 34.94 9.06
C HIS A 138 30.97 35.23 10.56
N GLY A 139 31.81 34.46 11.27
CA GLY A 139 32.14 34.73 12.67
C GLY A 139 32.89 36.05 12.87
N ASP A 140 33.79 36.38 11.94
CA ASP A 140 34.59 37.61 11.98
C ASP A 140 33.81 38.84 11.48
N CYS A 141 32.85 38.64 10.57
CA CYS A 141 32.00 39.68 10.01
C CYS A 141 30.54 39.20 9.91
N SER A 142 29.69 39.65 10.84
CA SER A 142 28.28 39.25 10.89
C SER A 142 27.47 39.68 9.66
N GLU A 143 27.87 40.79 9.02
CA GLU A 143 27.18 41.40 7.85
C GLU A 143 27.66 40.81 6.51
N LEU A 144 28.55 39.81 6.52
CA LEU A 144 29.14 39.25 5.29
C LEU A 144 28.09 38.86 4.26
N PHE A 145 27.04 38.13 4.67
CA PHE A 145 26.01 37.64 3.76
C PHE A 145 25.08 38.73 3.23
N ASP A 146 24.91 39.82 3.98
CA ASP A 146 24.08 40.96 3.57
C ASP A 146 24.77 41.79 2.48
N ASN A 147 26.09 41.68 2.37
CA ASN A 147 26.91 42.40 1.40
C ASN A 147 27.27 41.56 0.15
N ILE A 148 26.82 40.31 0.06
CA ILE A 148 27.07 39.44 -1.10
C ILE A 148 25.90 39.50 -2.08
N ILE A 149 26.20 39.80 -3.34
CA ILE A 149 25.28 39.68 -4.46
C ILE A 149 25.59 38.37 -5.20
N TRP A 150 24.70 37.39 -5.06
CA TRP A 150 24.79 36.12 -5.78
C TRP A 150 24.23 36.26 -7.18
N THR A 151 24.93 35.72 -8.17
CA THR A 151 24.46 35.64 -9.56
C THR A 151 24.73 34.23 -10.10
N ASP A 152 23.86 33.77 -10.99
CA ASP A 152 23.98 32.48 -11.67
C ASP A 152 23.40 32.61 -13.09
N GLU A 153 23.88 31.77 -14.00
CA GLU A 153 23.41 31.73 -15.39
C GLU A 153 22.58 30.47 -15.64
N ALA A 154 21.38 30.64 -16.18
CA ALA A 154 20.51 29.52 -16.55
C ALA A 154 20.32 29.46 -18.08
N ILE A 155 20.56 28.27 -18.65
CA ILE A 155 20.34 28.03 -20.08
C ILE A 155 18.91 27.52 -20.30
N PHE A 156 18.13 28.23 -21.12
CA PHE A 156 16.78 27.82 -21.51
C PHE A 156 16.76 27.36 -22.98
N HIS A 157 16.35 26.11 -23.22
CA HIS A 157 16.22 25.56 -24.57
C HIS A 157 14.80 25.72 -25.10
N VAL A 158 14.64 26.30 -26.29
CA VAL A 158 13.33 26.51 -26.96
C VAL A 158 12.75 25.19 -27.53
N GLY A 159 13.59 24.19 -27.77
CA GLY A 159 13.25 22.97 -28.51
C GLY A 159 12.67 21.80 -27.71
N GLY A 160 12.24 21.99 -26.46
CA GLY A 160 11.63 20.91 -25.66
C GLY A 160 12.61 19.78 -25.37
N PHE A 161 13.66 20.07 -24.60
CA PHE A 161 14.56 19.04 -24.09
C PHE A 161 13.77 18.01 -23.26
N VAL A 162 14.28 16.77 -23.19
CA VAL A 162 13.65 15.69 -22.42
C VAL A 162 13.46 16.17 -20.98
N ASN A 163 12.20 16.36 -20.58
CA ASN A 163 11.91 16.75 -19.22
C ASN A 163 12.22 15.56 -18.29
N CYS A 164 13.37 15.60 -17.64
CA CYS A 164 13.77 14.61 -16.62
C CYS A 164 12.72 14.44 -15.51
N HIS A 165 11.80 15.40 -15.33
CA HIS A 165 10.67 15.27 -14.42
C HIS A 165 9.66 14.19 -14.82
N ASN A 166 9.58 13.87 -16.11
CA ASN A 166 8.70 12.83 -16.66
C ASN A 166 9.37 11.45 -16.71
N CYS A 167 10.65 11.35 -16.35
CA CYS A 167 11.35 10.08 -16.30
C CYS A 167 10.89 9.33 -15.04
N HIS A 168 10.08 8.29 -15.24
CA HIS A 168 9.67 7.38 -14.18
C HIS A 168 10.01 5.95 -14.58
N TYR A 169 10.57 5.19 -13.63
CA TYR A 169 10.77 3.76 -13.78
C TYR A 169 9.89 3.02 -12.77
N TRP A 170 9.30 1.91 -13.20
CA TRP A 170 8.51 1.05 -12.33
C TRP A 170 9.37 -0.11 -11.85
N ALA A 171 9.55 -0.23 -10.55
CA ALA A 171 10.32 -1.31 -9.93
C ALA A 171 9.76 -1.65 -8.55
N GLU A 172 10.00 -2.88 -8.10
CA GLU A 172 9.63 -3.34 -6.75
C GLU A 172 10.51 -2.69 -5.67
N PHE A 173 11.80 -2.55 -5.97
CA PHE A 173 12.80 -1.92 -5.12
C PHE A 173 13.38 -0.69 -5.82
N ASP A 174 14.11 0.13 -5.08
CA ASP A 174 14.85 1.26 -5.64
C ASP A 174 16.05 0.72 -6.45
N PRO A 175 16.07 0.85 -7.80
CA PRO A 175 17.24 0.65 -8.61
C PRO A 175 18.15 1.83 -8.34
N LYS A 176 19.12 1.57 -7.46
CA LYS A 176 20.27 2.44 -7.23
C LYS A 176 20.97 2.78 -8.54
#